data_AF-A0A3N5QM08-F1
#
_entry.id   AF-A0A3N5QM08-F1
#
_cell.length_a   1.000
_cell.length_b   1.000
_cell.length_c   1.000
_cell.angle_alpha   90.00
_cell.angle_beta   90.00
_cell.angle_gamma   90.00
#
_symmetry.space_group_name_H-M   'P 1'
#
loop_
_entity.id
_entity.type
_entity.pdbx_description
1 polymer ?
#
loop_
_entity_poly.entity_id
_entity_poly.type
_entity_poly.pdbx_seq_one_letter_code
_entity_poly.pdbx_strand_id
1 'polypeptide(L)'
;MTYKTYSEDDLIPLSALQHVVFCERQCALIHIEQVWEENRLTAEGRIMHEKVHEVGSESRGAVRIERGVALRSLRLGLIGKADVVEFHKTEDGVWQAFPVEYKRGKPKP
;
A
#
# COMPACT_ATOMS: atom_id res chain seq x y z
N MET A 1 0.55 -6.60 28.74
CA MET A 1 1.18 -5.45 28.04
C MET A 1 0.09 -4.66 27.35
N THR A 2 -0.21 -3.46 27.85
CA THR A 2 -1.11 -2.50 27.20
C THR A 2 -0.32 -1.80 26.10
N TYR A 3 -0.61 -2.09 24.84
CA TYR A 3 0.01 -1.38 23.72
C TYR A 3 -0.54 0.05 23.68
N LYS A 4 0.36 1.04 23.61
CA LYS A 4 -0.01 2.43 23.33
C LYS A 4 -0.75 2.46 21.99
N THR A 5 -1.94 3.06 21.96
CA THR A 5 -2.67 3.32 20.73
C THR A 5 -2.30 4.73 20.27
N TYR A 6 -1.95 4.87 18.99
CA TYR A 6 -1.58 6.13 18.37
C TYR A 6 -2.84 6.92 17.96
N SER A 7 -2.75 8.24 17.99
CA SER A 7 -3.75 9.13 17.40
C SER A 7 -3.54 9.24 15.88
N GLU A 8 -4.47 9.87 15.16
CA GLU A 8 -4.32 10.07 13.71
C GLU A 8 -3.14 10.99 13.36
N ASP A 9 -2.87 11.98 14.21
CA ASP A 9 -1.74 12.91 14.04
C ASP A 9 -0.38 12.24 14.26
N ASP A 10 -0.34 11.08 14.91
CA ASP A 10 0.87 10.30 15.12
C ASP A 10 1.17 9.32 13.96
N LEU A 11 0.26 9.17 12.98
CA LEU A 11 0.41 8.15 11.94
C LEU A 11 1.46 8.55 10.91
N ILE A 12 2.37 7.63 10.60
CA ILE A 12 3.33 7.79 9.51
C ILE A 12 2.92 6.97 8.29
N PRO A 13 3.31 7.40 7.07
CA PRO A 13 3.09 6.62 5.86
C PRO A 13 3.75 5.24 5.94
N LEU A 14 3.07 4.19 5.49
CA LEU A 14 3.60 2.84 5.43
C LEU A 14 4.90 2.76 4.60
N SER A 15 5.01 3.60 3.57
CA SER A 15 6.23 3.74 2.74
C SER A 15 7.44 4.25 3.51
N ALA A 16 7.25 4.99 4.62
CA ALA A 16 8.35 5.44 5.47
C ALA A 16 9.16 4.27 6.05
N LEU A 17 8.51 3.12 6.32
CA LEU A 17 9.20 1.90 6.76
C LEU A 17 10.19 1.38 5.71
N GLN A 18 9.81 1.41 4.43
CA GLN A 18 10.68 0.99 3.35
C GLN A 18 11.82 2.01 3.11
N HIS A 19 11.53 3.31 3.24
CA HIS A 19 12.55 4.36 3.09
C HIS A 19 13.60 4.30 4.20
N VAL A 20 13.19 4.09 5.46
CA VAL A 20 14.15 3.99 6.59
C VAL A 20 15.02 2.74 6.48
N VAL A 21 14.45 1.59 6.09
CA VAL A 21 15.20 0.35 5.87
C VAL A 21 16.21 0.49 4.74
N PHE A 22 15.88 1.26 3.69
CA PHE A 22 16.81 1.53 2.60
C PHE A 22 17.92 2.50 3.02
N CYS A 23 17.56 3.67 3.57
CA CYS A 23 18.51 4.69 4.01
C CYS A 23 17.81 5.75 4.88
N GLU A 24 18.25 5.93 6.12
CA GLU A 24 17.71 6.95 7.04
C GLU A 24 17.78 8.37 6.45
N ARG A 25 18.89 8.71 5.76
CA ARG A 25 19.04 10.00 5.08
C ARG A 25 18.00 10.18 3.97
N GLN A 26 17.73 9.14 3.19
CA GLN A 26 16.71 9.21 2.15
C GLN A 26 15.32 9.36 2.78
N CYS A 27 15.03 8.63 3.85
CA CYS A 27 13.78 8.76 4.61
C CYS A 27 13.56 10.19 5.11
N ALA A 28 14.59 10.82 5.72
CA ALA A 28 14.52 12.20 6.19
C ALA A 28 14.32 13.20 5.03
N LEU A 29 15.04 13.03 3.91
CA LEU A 29 14.84 13.88 2.74
C LEU A 29 13.40 13.80 2.23
N ILE A 30 12.82 12.60 2.17
CA ILE A 30 11.47 12.38 1.64
C ILE A 30 10.39 12.88 2.62
N HIS A 31 10.47 12.47 3.89
CA HIS A 31 9.37 12.63 4.85
C HIS A 31 9.51 13.85 5.78
N ILE A 32 10.72 14.38 5.99
CA ILE A 32 10.94 15.58 6.81
C ILE A 32 11.17 16.79 5.90
N GLU A 33 12.16 16.72 5.01
CA GLU A 33 12.54 17.85 4.15
C GLU A 33 11.63 18.02 2.92
N GLN A 34 10.73 17.05 2.67
CA GLN A 34 9.82 17.04 1.51
C GLN A 34 10.56 17.13 0.16
N VAL A 35 11.79 16.62 0.10
CA VAL A 35 12.62 16.53 -1.10
C VAL A 35 12.42 15.16 -1.74
N TRP A 36 11.78 15.17 -2.91
CA TRP A 36 11.56 13.98 -3.72
C TRP A 36 12.05 14.19 -5.15
N GLU A 37 13.00 13.36 -5.58
CA GLU A 37 13.46 13.29 -6.96
C GLU A 37 13.05 11.93 -7.54
N GLU A 38 12.11 11.93 -8.50
CA GLU A 38 11.70 10.70 -9.18
C GLU A 38 12.84 10.21 -10.08
N ASN A 39 13.30 8.98 -9.84
CA ASN A 39 14.12 8.30 -10.83
C ASN A 39 13.20 7.60 -11.85
N ARG A 40 13.78 7.18 -12.97
CA ARG A 40 13.03 6.54 -14.07
C ARG A 40 12.20 5.33 -13.62
N LEU A 41 12.67 4.52 -12.67
CA LEU A 41 11.95 3.34 -12.19
C LEU A 41 10.73 3.72 -11.34
N THR A 42 10.84 4.77 -10.51
CA THR A 42 9.71 5.28 -9.73
C THR A 42 8.67 5.96 -10.62
N ALA A 43 9.11 6.70 -11.64
CA ALA A 43 8.23 7.32 -12.63
C ALA A 43 7.49 6.27 -13.50
N GLU A 44 8.19 5.23 -13.96
CA GLU A 44 7.59 4.12 -14.71
C GLU A 44 6.58 3.34 -13.85
N GLY A 45 6.89 3.14 -12.57
CA GLY A 45 5.95 2.59 -11.59
C GLY A 45 4.69 3.46 -11.51
N ARG A 46 4.83 4.76 -11.22
CA ARG A 46 3.71 5.69 -11.14
C ARG A 46 2.80 5.66 -12.37
N ILE A 47 3.37 5.73 -13.57
CA ILE A 47 2.62 5.69 -14.84
C ILE A 47 1.87 4.35 -15.00
N MET A 48 2.47 3.25 -14.55
CA MET A 48 1.81 1.95 -14.54
C MET A 48 0.65 1.90 -13.54
N HIS A 49 0.83 2.43 -12.34
CA HIS A 49 -0.23 2.51 -11.33
C HIS A 49 -1.36 3.45 -11.81
N GLU A 50 -1.05 4.59 -12.44
CA GLU A 50 -2.03 5.51 -13.03
C GLU A 50 -2.88 4.84 -14.13
N LYS A 51 -2.30 3.96 -14.96
CA LYS A 51 -3.07 3.17 -15.94
C LYS A 51 -3.92 2.06 -15.32
N VAL A 52 -3.62 1.62 -14.10
CA VAL A 52 -4.38 0.59 -13.36
C VAL A 52 -5.36 1.24 -12.37
N HIS A 53 -5.24 2.55 -12.12
CA HIS A 53 -6.14 3.37 -11.30
C HIS A 53 -7.44 3.75 -12.03
N GLU A 54 -8.01 2.88 -12.85
CA GLU A 54 -9.47 2.89 -13.01
C GLU A 54 -10.07 2.41 -11.69
N VAL A 55 -10.52 3.37 -10.89
CA VAL A 55 -11.26 3.10 -9.64
C VAL A 55 -12.53 2.35 -10.02
N GLY A 56 -12.55 1.05 -9.74
CA GLY A 56 -13.66 0.18 -10.08
C GLY A 56 -13.63 -1.08 -9.24
N SER A 57 -14.78 -1.41 -8.65
CA SER A 57 -15.03 -2.70 -8.03
C SER A 57 -15.39 -3.71 -9.11
N GLU A 58 -14.57 -4.73 -9.30
CA GLU A 58 -14.93 -5.87 -10.13
C GLU A 58 -15.34 -7.03 -9.20
N SER A 59 -16.59 -7.46 -9.29
CA SER A 59 -17.11 -8.61 -8.55
C SER A 59 -17.33 -9.75 -9.54
N ARG A 60 -16.49 -10.78 -9.47
CA ARG A 60 -16.65 -12.03 -10.24
C ARG A 60 -16.91 -13.17 -9.27
N GLY A 61 -18.18 -13.52 -9.09
CA GLY A 61 -18.60 -14.65 -8.25
C GLY A 61 -18.12 -14.51 -6.80
N ALA A 62 -17.14 -15.33 -6.40
CA ALA A 62 -16.59 -15.38 -5.05
C ALA A 62 -15.40 -14.42 -4.81
N VAL A 63 -15.02 -13.59 -5.80
CA VAL A 63 -13.92 -12.63 -5.66
C VAL A 63 -14.41 -11.21 -5.94
N ARG A 64 -14.07 -10.28 -5.04
CA ARG A 64 -14.28 -8.84 -5.19
C ARG A 64 -12.92 -8.13 -5.15
N ILE A 65 -12.59 -7.40 -6.20
CA ILE A 65 -11.33 -6.68 -6.31
C ILE A 65 -11.57 -5.19 -6.04
N GLU A 66 -10.86 -4.63 -5.07
CA GLU A 66 -10.84 -3.20 -4.80
C GLU A 66 -9.44 -2.63 -5.08
N ARG A 67 -9.38 -1.46 -5.71
CA ARG A 67 -8.13 -0.78 -6.08
C ARG A 67 -7.98 0.51 -5.29
N GLY A 68 -6.75 0.84 -4.88
CA GLY A 68 -6.43 2.06 -4.16
C GLY A 68 -7.04 2.14 -2.76
N VAL A 69 -7.10 1.02 -2.05
CA VAL A 69 -7.72 0.88 -0.73
C VAL A 69 -6.91 1.62 0.33
N ALA A 70 -7.54 2.56 1.04
CA ALA A 70 -6.91 3.24 2.18
C ALA A 70 -6.73 2.27 3.36
N LEU A 71 -5.54 2.27 3.96
CA LEU A 71 -5.17 1.43 5.09
C LEU A 71 -4.87 2.30 6.32
N ARG A 72 -5.32 1.86 7.50
CA ARG A 72 -5.05 2.52 8.78
C ARG A 72 -4.83 1.51 9.90
N SER A 73 -3.80 1.71 10.71
CA SER A 73 -3.53 0.94 11.93
C SER A 73 -3.11 1.85 13.08
N LEU A 74 -4.06 2.18 13.95
CA LEU A 74 -3.79 2.96 15.18
C LEU A 74 -2.92 2.21 16.18
N ARG A 75 -2.91 0.88 16.13
CA ARG A 75 -2.05 0.06 16.99
C ARG A 75 -0.58 0.14 16.55
N LEU A 76 -0.33 0.24 15.24
CA LEU A 76 1.03 0.29 14.69
C LEU A 76 1.52 1.71 14.39
N GLY A 77 0.63 2.70 14.40
CA GLY A 77 0.98 4.07 14.03
C GLY A 77 1.15 4.27 12.53
N LEU A 78 0.42 3.51 11.70
CA LEU A 78 0.62 3.47 10.25
C LEU A 78 -0.63 3.88 9.46
N ILE A 79 -0.41 4.64 8.39
CA ILE A 79 -1.41 4.94 7.35
C ILE A 79 -0.82 4.63 5.96
N GLY A 80 -1.64 4.25 4.99
CA GLY A 80 -1.16 4.01 3.64
C GLY A 80 -2.26 3.73 2.64
N LYS A 81 -1.85 3.31 1.44
CA LYS A 81 -2.75 2.91 0.36
C LYS A 81 -2.25 1.60 -0.22
N ALA A 82 -3.11 0.58 -0.28
CA ALA A 82 -2.85 -0.63 -1.06
C ALA A 82 -3.30 -0.41 -2.50
N ASP A 83 -2.47 -0.85 -3.44
CA ASP A 83 -2.81 -0.76 -4.86
C ASP A 83 -4.01 -1.63 -5.20
N VAL A 84 -4.00 -2.89 -4.77
CA VAL A 84 -5.11 -3.82 -4.97
C VAL A 84 -5.32 -4.68 -3.73
N VAL A 85 -6.58 -4.90 -3.36
CA VAL A 85 -7.01 -5.87 -2.36
C VAL A 85 -8.06 -6.76 -3.00
N GLU A 86 -7.79 -8.06 -2.99
CA GLU A 86 -8.78 -9.07 -3.35
C GLU A 86 -9.51 -9.53 -2.11
N PHE A 87 -10.83 -9.49 -2.15
CA PHE A 87 -11.69 -10.08 -1.13
C PHE A 87 -12.21 -11.40 -1.66
N HIS A 88 -11.90 -12.49 -0.98
CA HIS A 88 -12.32 -13.84 -1.34
C HIS A 88 -13.43 -14.27 -0.39
N LYS A 89 -14.53 -14.78 -0.92
CA LYS A 89 -15.64 -15.27 -0.10
C LYS A 89 -15.31 -16.67 0.40
N THR A 90 -15.24 -16.85 1.71
CA THR A 90 -15.03 -18.16 2.34
C THR A 90 -16.28 -19.04 2.21
N GLU A 91 -16.14 -20.33 2.51
CA GLU A 91 -17.27 -21.28 2.55
C GLU A 91 -18.39 -20.82 3.51
N ASP A 92 -18.02 -20.19 4.62
CA ASP A 92 -18.94 -19.59 5.60
C ASP A 92 -19.57 -18.26 5.13
N GLY A 93 -19.24 -17.80 3.92
CA GLY A 93 -19.78 -16.58 3.32
C GLY A 93 -19.13 -15.27 3.78
N VAL A 94 -18.03 -15.34 4.54
CA VAL A 94 -17.27 -14.17 5.02
C VAL A 94 -16.28 -13.72 3.96
N TRP A 95 -16.10 -12.41 3.78
CA TRP A 95 -15.09 -11.86 2.89
C TRP A 95 -13.73 -11.78 3.60
N GLN A 96 -12.73 -12.46 3.06
CA GLN A 96 -11.34 -12.40 3.53
C GLN A 96 -10.49 -11.53 2.62
N ALA A 97 -9.82 -10.53 3.18
CA ALA A 97 -8.97 -9.59 2.43
C ALA A 97 -7.56 -10.16 2.19
N PHE A 98 -7.10 -10.07 0.94
CA PHE A 98 -5.77 -10.44 0.48
C PHE A 98 -5.14 -9.25 -0.26
N PRO A 99 -4.13 -8.58 0.32
CA PRO A 99 -3.42 -7.52 -0.37
C PRO A 99 -2.62 -8.10 -1.54
N VAL A 100 -2.74 -7.48 -2.71
CA VAL A 100 -2.05 -7.90 -3.93
C VAL A 100 -1.15 -6.78 -4.43
N GLU A 101 0.14 -7.10 -4.53
CA GLU A 101 1.16 -6.22 -5.08
C GLU A 101 1.46 -6.65 -6.52
N TYR A 102 1.02 -5.87 -7.51
CA TYR A 102 1.34 -6.15 -8.92
C TYR A 102 2.78 -5.75 -9.23
N LYS A 103 3.69 -6.72 -9.26
CA LYS A 103 5.05 -6.50 -9.78
C LYS A 103 5.07 -6.73 -11.28
N ARG A 104 5.53 -5.74 -12.05
CA ARG A 104 5.76 -5.91 -13.50
C ARG A 104 7.07 -6.66 -13.73
N GLY A 105 6.97 -7.88 -14.26
CA GLY A 105 8.11 -8.68 -14.70
C GLY A 105 7.68 -10.08 -15.12
N LYS A 106 8.45 -10.75 -15.99
CA LYS A 106 8.34 -12.20 -16.13
C LYS A 106 8.76 -12.85 -14.80
N PRO A 107 8.18 -13.98 -14.39
CA PRO A 107 8.76 -14.80 -13.32
C PRO A 107 10.24 -14.96 -13.62
N LYS A 108 11.12 -14.73 -12.63
CA LYS A 108 12.53 -15.10 -12.81
C LYS A 108 12.53 -16.62 -13.07
N PRO A 109 13.13 -17.08 -14.19
CA PRO A 109 13.25 -18.50 -14.49
C PRO A 109 14.10 -19.22 -13.43
#